data_AF-A0A1W9JA47-F1
#
_entry.id   AF-A0A1W9JA47-F1
#
_cell.length_a   1.000
_cell.length_b   1.000
_cell.length_c   1.000
_cell.angle_alpha   90.00
_cell.angle_beta   90.00
_cell.angle_gamma   90.00
#
_symmetry.space_group_name_H-M   'P 1'
#
loop_
_entity.id
_entity.type
_entity.pdbx_description
1 polymer ?
#
loop_
_entity_poly.entity_id
_entity_poly.type
_entity_poly.pdbx_seq_one_letter_code
_entity_poly.pdbx_strand_id
1 'polypeptide(L)'
;MGSSNKVQEEDQVFSSQAYFRVLCLNTKIHVSDSTEIKFPKGWVSIIEEFVEQMKAYSIAINNVSDVYSVLDIHFDASKTNKEVLVWRAANKARNLSKGICANCGDSKGLRQKVRTTMFCENCAKSTHKTNKTGTWLDKY
;
A
#
# COMPACT_ATOMS: atom_id res chain seq x y z
N MET A 1 -9.26 1.67 -46.60
CA MET A 1 -9.34 2.84 -45.70
C MET A 1 -9.53 2.30 -44.29
N GLY A 2 -8.44 2.09 -43.57
CA GLY A 2 -8.48 1.59 -42.19
C GLY A 2 -7.49 2.40 -41.38
N SER A 3 -7.97 3.11 -40.37
CA SER A 3 -7.18 3.75 -39.31
C SER A 3 -8.19 4.16 -38.25
N SER A 4 -8.37 3.31 -37.24
CA SER A 4 -7.62 3.35 -35.97
C SER A 4 -8.47 4.05 -34.92
N ASN A 5 -9.33 3.25 -34.30
CA ASN A 5 -9.92 3.59 -33.00
C ASN A 5 -8.77 3.73 -32.00
N LYS A 6 -8.44 4.98 -31.65
CA LYS A 6 -7.65 5.27 -30.46
C LYS A 6 -8.50 4.88 -29.26
N VAL A 7 -8.19 3.72 -28.68
CA VAL A 7 -8.67 3.35 -27.35
C VAL A 7 -8.04 4.36 -26.39
N GLN A 8 -8.88 5.23 -25.84
CA GLN A 8 -8.52 6.09 -24.71
C GLN A 8 -8.35 5.15 -23.51
N GLU A 9 -7.11 4.84 -23.14
CA GLU A 9 -6.80 4.29 -21.81
C GLU A 9 -7.09 5.40 -20.79
N GLU A 10 -8.31 5.40 -20.26
CA GLU A 10 -8.61 6.15 -19.05
C GLU A 10 -7.78 5.53 -17.92
N ASP A 11 -6.84 6.31 -17.37
CA ASP A 11 -6.10 5.99 -16.14
C ASP A 11 -7.10 5.72 -15.01
N GLN A 12 -7.51 4.47 -14.84
CA GLN A 12 -8.35 4.06 -13.71
C GLN A 12 -7.59 4.37 -12.41
N VAL A 13 -8.11 5.33 -11.65
CA VAL A 13 -7.58 5.68 -10.33
C VAL A 13 -7.67 4.44 -9.44
N PHE A 14 -6.51 3.95 -9.00
CA PHE A 14 -6.42 2.78 -8.13
C PHE A 14 -7.18 3.04 -6.82
N SER A 15 -8.21 2.22 -6.55
CA SER A 15 -8.97 2.25 -5.30
C SER A 15 -8.49 1.15 -4.36
N SER A 16 -7.66 1.51 -3.38
CA SER A 16 -7.10 0.58 -2.39
C SER A 16 -8.18 -0.19 -1.63
N GLN A 17 -9.27 0.48 -1.28
CA GLN A 17 -10.40 -0.11 -0.56
C GLN A 17 -11.13 -1.16 -1.39
N ALA A 18 -11.49 -0.84 -2.63
CA ALA A 18 -12.17 -1.79 -3.52
C ALA A 18 -11.28 -3.01 -3.78
N TYR A 19 -10.00 -2.79 -4.06
CA TYR A 19 -9.03 -3.85 -4.31
C TYR A 19 -8.86 -4.79 -3.11
N PHE A 20 -8.67 -4.23 -1.90
CA PHE A 20 -8.51 -5.04 -0.68
C PHE A 20 -9.74 -5.90 -0.38
N ARG A 21 -10.95 -5.35 -0.57
CA ARG A 21 -12.19 -6.11 -0.38
C ARG A 21 -12.28 -7.28 -1.35
N VAL A 22 -11.92 -7.08 -2.62
CA VAL A 22 -11.91 -8.15 -3.62
C VAL A 22 -10.97 -9.29 -3.22
N LEU A 23 -9.78 -8.98 -2.71
CA LEU A 23 -8.85 -9.99 -2.20
C LEU A 23 -9.44 -10.79 -1.03
N CYS A 24 -10.24 -10.16 -0.19
CA CYS A 24 -10.83 -10.79 0.99
C CYS A 24 -12.16 -11.54 0.72
N LEU A 25 -12.79 -11.38 -0.46
CA LEU A 25 -14.18 -11.79 -0.75
C LEU A 25 -14.52 -13.28 -0.53
N ASN A 26 -13.55 -14.16 -0.34
CA ASN A 26 -13.78 -15.58 -0.03
C ASN A 26 -12.80 -16.10 1.04
N THR A 27 -12.38 -15.22 1.94
CA THR A 27 -11.44 -15.55 3.01
C THR A 27 -12.11 -15.42 4.38
N LYS A 28 -11.46 -15.92 5.42
CA LYS A 28 -11.92 -15.71 6.81
C LYS A 28 -11.58 -14.31 7.37
N ILE A 29 -11.11 -13.41 6.51
CA ILE A 29 -10.76 -12.04 6.86
C ILE A 29 -12.02 -11.18 6.70
N HIS A 30 -12.53 -10.65 7.81
CA HIS A 30 -13.68 -9.77 7.82
C HIS A 30 -13.24 -8.32 7.66
N VAL A 31 -13.84 -7.60 6.70
CA VAL A 31 -13.59 -6.18 6.44
C VAL A 31 -14.93 -5.45 6.52
N SER A 32 -15.08 -4.53 7.46
CA SER A 32 -16.29 -3.72 7.61
C SER A 32 -16.37 -2.66 6.51
N ASP A 33 -17.59 -2.23 6.17
CA ASP A 33 -17.80 -1.13 5.23
C ASP A 33 -17.24 0.21 5.74
N SER A 34 -17.23 0.38 7.06
CA SER A 34 -16.70 1.55 7.75
C SER A 34 -15.17 1.56 7.86
N THR A 35 -14.49 0.48 7.47
CA THR A 35 -13.03 0.37 7.60
C THR A 35 -12.34 1.29 6.59
N GLU A 36 -11.49 2.18 7.10
CA GLU A 36 -10.62 3.02 6.29
C GLU A 36 -9.46 2.16 5.73
N ILE A 37 -9.32 2.12 4.41
CA ILE A 37 -8.27 1.36 3.72
C ILE A 37 -7.59 2.29 2.75
N LYS A 38 -6.38 2.70 3.10
CA LYS A 38 -5.53 3.59 2.32
C LYS A 38 -4.13 3.00 2.27
N PHE A 39 -3.74 2.55 1.09
CA PHE A 39 -2.35 2.17 0.84
C PHE A 39 -1.98 2.46 -0.62
N PRO A 40 -0.72 2.83 -0.90
CA PRO A 40 -0.22 3.09 -2.24
C PRO A 40 -0.18 1.84 -3.15
N LYS A 41 -0.36 2.03 -4.46
CA LYS A 41 -0.35 0.95 -5.48
C LYS A 41 0.93 0.09 -5.43
N GLY A 42 2.09 0.68 -5.15
CA GLY A 42 3.35 -0.04 -5.07
C GLY A 42 3.43 -1.07 -3.93
N TRP A 43 2.50 -1.05 -2.98
CA TRP A 43 2.44 -2.03 -1.88
C TRP A 43 1.39 -3.13 -2.09
N VAL A 44 0.77 -3.19 -3.26
CA VAL A 44 -0.22 -4.23 -3.60
C VAL A 44 0.32 -5.65 -3.37
N SER A 45 1.55 -5.94 -3.79
CA SER A 45 2.16 -7.27 -3.60
C SER A 45 2.34 -7.64 -2.12
N ILE A 46 2.62 -6.66 -1.27
CA ILE A 46 2.74 -6.86 0.19
C ILE A 46 1.37 -7.23 0.79
N ILE A 47 0.32 -6.57 0.31
CA ILE A 47 -1.06 -6.79 0.73
C ILE A 47 -1.56 -8.17 0.26
N GLU A 48 -1.32 -8.54 -0.99
CA GLU A 48 -1.64 -9.87 -1.53
C GLU A 48 -0.96 -10.97 -0.69
N GLU A 49 0.33 -10.80 -0.39
CA GLU A 49 1.09 -11.75 0.43
C GLU A 49 0.50 -11.85 1.85
N PHE A 50 0.12 -10.73 2.46
CA PHE A 50 -0.52 -10.71 3.77
C PHE A 50 -1.87 -11.45 3.76
N VAL A 51 -2.75 -11.14 2.81
CA VAL A 51 -4.07 -11.76 2.69
C VAL A 51 -3.94 -13.26 2.45
N GLU A 52 -3.03 -13.67 1.56
CA GLU A 52 -2.80 -15.08 1.23
C GLU A 52 -2.31 -15.88 2.45
N GLN A 53 -1.43 -15.30 3.27
CA GLN A 53 -0.99 -15.93 4.53
C GLN A 53 -2.13 -16.01 5.56
N MET A 54 -2.99 -14.99 5.61
CA MET A 54 -4.00 -14.85 6.65
C MET A 54 -5.37 -15.44 6.30
N LYS A 55 -5.62 -15.83 5.04
CA LYS A 55 -6.94 -16.27 4.55
C LYS A 55 -7.59 -17.42 5.35
N ALA A 56 -6.78 -18.23 6.03
CA ALA A 56 -7.22 -19.37 6.84
C ALA A 56 -7.62 -19.00 8.29
N TYR A 57 -7.34 -17.78 8.74
CA TYR A 57 -7.60 -17.32 10.11
C TYR A 57 -8.78 -16.34 10.16
N SER A 58 -9.62 -16.49 11.17
CA SER A 58 -10.73 -15.57 11.43
C SER A 58 -10.20 -14.30 12.09
N ILE A 59 -9.98 -13.26 11.30
CA ILE A 59 -9.52 -11.94 11.77
C ILE A 59 -10.43 -10.84 11.23
N ALA A 60 -10.57 -9.73 11.95
CA ALA A 60 -11.27 -8.55 11.49
C ALA A 60 -10.28 -7.40 11.22
N ILE A 61 -10.36 -6.76 10.07
CA ILE A 61 -9.51 -5.61 9.72
C ILE A 61 -10.23 -4.32 10.10
N ASN A 62 -9.60 -3.54 10.97
CA ASN A 62 -10.12 -2.29 11.51
C ASN A 62 -9.63 -1.07 10.72
N ASN A 63 -8.38 -1.12 10.24
CA ASN A 63 -7.77 -0.05 9.45
C ASN A 63 -6.58 -0.61 8.66
N VAL A 64 -6.35 -0.10 7.45
CA VAL A 64 -5.09 -0.25 6.71
C VAL A 64 -4.65 1.13 6.28
N SER A 65 -3.46 1.55 6.70
CA SER A 65 -2.97 2.91 6.47
C SER A 65 -1.48 2.94 6.12
N ASP A 66 -1.00 4.08 5.62
CA ASP A 66 0.41 4.33 5.27
C ASP A 66 1.11 5.30 6.24
N VAL A 67 0.68 5.27 7.50
CA VAL A 67 1.15 6.16 8.58
C VAL A 67 2.67 6.05 8.78
N TYR A 68 3.33 7.21 8.95
CA TYR A 68 4.80 7.32 9.05
C TYR A 68 5.57 6.70 7.87
N SER A 69 5.02 6.78 6.65
CA SER A 69 5.65 6.25 5.43
C SER A 69 5.83 4.72 5.42
N VAL A 70 5.05 4.00 6.22
CA VAL A 70 5.06 2.55 6.31
C VAL A 70 3.65 1.99 6.29
N LEU A 71 3.49 0.77 5.80
CA LEU A 71 2.22 0.08 5.83
C LEU A 71 1.90 -0.33 7.27
N ASP A 72 0.72 0.04 7.75
CA ASP A 72 0.21 -0.34 9.05
C ASP A 72 -1.17 -0.99 8.92
N ILE A 73 -1.32 -2.17 9.50
CA ILE A 73 -2.53 -3.00 9.41
C ILE A 73 -3.05 -3.19 10.83
N HIS A 74 -4.16 -2.54 11.15
CA HIS A 74 -4.86 -2.73 12.43
C HIS A 74 -5.91 -3.81 12.28
N PHE A 75 -5.84 -4.80 13.15
CA PHE A 75 -6.72 -5.96 13.12
C PHE A 75 -7.18 -6.34 14.54
N ASP A 76 -8.30 -7.03 14.61
CA ASP A 76 -8.77 -7.77 15.77
C ASP A 76 -8.66 -9.29 15.47
N ALA A 77 -7.92 -9.99 16.31
CA ALA A 77 -7.68 -11.42 16.23
C ALA A 77 -8.32 -12.20 17.41
N SER A 78 -9.23 -11.58 18.16
CA SER A 78 -9.95 -12.20 19.29
C SER A 78 -10.64 -13.53 18.94
N LYS A 79 -10.96 -13.74 17.67
CA LYS A 79 -11.61 -14.95 17.13
C LYS A 79 -10.64 -16.06 16.72
N THR A 80 -9.33 -15.91 16.96
CA THR A 80 -8.32 -16.91 16.60
C THR A 80 -7.29 -17.12 17.71
N ASN A 81 -6.94 -18.39 17.97
CA ASN A 81 -5.85 -18.75 18.90
C ASN A 81 -4.46 -18.52 18.29
N LYS A 82 -4.38 -17.94 17.08
CA LYS A 82 -3.15 -17.70 16.32
C LYS A 82 -2.82 -16.22 16.19
N GLU A 83 -3.23 -15.40 17.15
CA GLU A 83 -2.95 -13.95 17.19
C GLU A 83 -1.48 -13.61 16.91
N VAL A 84 -0.54 -14.34 17.52
CA VAL A 84 0.90 -14.12 17.31
C VAL A 84 1.32 -14.29 15.84
N LEU A 85 0.68 -15.18 15.08
CA LEU A 85 0.97 -15.35 13.65
C LEU A 85 0.45 -14.16 12.85
N VAL A 86 -0.74 -13.67 13.17
CA VAL A 86 -1.34 -12.49 12.52
C VAL A 86 -0.48 -11.25 12.77
N TRP A 87 -0.06 -11.06 14.02
CA TRP A 87 0.84 -9.97 14.40
C TRP A 87 2.19 -10.05 13.69
N ARG A 88 2.78 -11.25 13.56
CA ARG A 88 4.01 -11.46 12.79
C ARG A 88 3.83 -11.14 11.31
N ALA A 89 2.70 -11.54 10.70
CA ALA A 89 2.40 -11.25 9.31
C ALA A 89 2.24 -9.74 9.07
N ALA A 90 1.50 -9.04 9.95
CA ALA A 90 1.36 -7.58 9.89
C ALA A 90 2.72 -6.86 10.04
N ASN A 91 3.56 -7.30 10.98
CA ASN A 91 4.90 -6.74 11.13
C ASN A 91 5.83 -7.05 9.96
N LYS A 92 5.70 -8.23 9.35
CA LYS A 92 6.42 -8.57 8.13
C LYS A 92 6.02 -7.61 7.02
N ALA A 93 4.72 -7.40 6.80
CA ALA A 93 4.20 -6.45 5.82
C ALA A 93 4.73 -5.02 6.06
N ARG A 94 4.69 -4.55 7.31
CA ARG A 94 5.26 -3.25 7.72
C ARG A 94 6.76 -3.12 7.47
N ASN A 95 7.53 -4.20 7.67
CA ASN A 95 8.96 -4.18 7.40
C ASN A 95 9.28 -4.24 5.91
N LEU A 96 8.50 -4.97 5.12
CA LEU A 96 8.61 -5.00 3.66
C LEU A 96 8.31 -3.63 3.05
N SER A 97 7.29 -2.91 3.55
CA SER A 97 6.92 -1.58 3.03
C SER A 97 8.04 -0.54 3.22
N LYS A 98 8.88 -0.68 4.25
CA LYS A 98 10.08 0.16 4.43
C LYS A 98 11.05 -0.01 3.26
N GLY A 99 11.17 -1.23 2.75
CA GLY A 99 12.07 -1.60 1.66
C GLY A 99 11.48 -1.42 0.25
N ILE A 100 10.17 -1.23 0.10
CA ILE A 100 9.48 -1.18 -1.19
C ILE A 100 8.92 0.22 -1.46
N CYS A 101 9.10 0.72 -2.68
CA CYS A 101 8.57 2.01 -3.13
C CYS A 101 7.05 2.00 -3.15
N ALA A 102 6.43 2.95 -2.47
CA ALA A 102 4.97 3.15 -2.45
C ALA A 102 4.38 3.44 -3.85
N ASN A 103 5.14 4.04 -4.76
CA ASN A 103 4.63 4.40 -6.08
C ASN A 103 4.78 3.25 -7.10
N CYS A 104 6.01 2.77 -7.32
CA CYS A 104 6.31 1.80 -8.37
C CYS A 104 6.41 0.34 -7.89
N GLY A 105 6.50 0.08 -6.59
CA GLY A 105 6.70 -1.28 -6.06
C GLY A 105 8.13 -1.82 -6.14
N ASP A 106 9.09 -1.04 -6.67
CA ASP A 106 10.49 -1.46 -6.71
C ASP A 106 11.16 -1.42 -5.33
N SER A 107 12.20 -2.24 -5.18
CA SER A 107 13.06 -2.20 -3.99
C SER A 107 13.80 -0.86 -3.88
N LYS A 108 13.76 -0.26 -2.69
CA LYS A 108 14.53 0.94 -2.34
C LYS A 108 16.00 0.61 -2.13
N GLY A 109 16.87 1.53 -2.54
CA GLY A 109 18.31 1.44 -2.25
C GLY A 109 18.62 1.52 -0.76
N LEU A 110 19.79 0.99 -0.34
CA LEU A 110 20.21 0.95 1.07
C LEU A 110 20.11 2.31 1.77
N ARG A 111 20.54 3.39 1.11
CA ARG A 111 20.52 4.76 1.67
C ARG A 111 19.09 5.26 1.96
N GLN A 112 18.10 4.77 1.22
CA GLN A 112 16.72 5.25 1.30
C GLN A 112 15.92 4.51 2.37
N LYS A 113 16.28 3.26 2.67
CA LYS A 113 15.72 2.50 3.79
C LYS A 113 15.94 3.21 5.13
N VAL A 114 17.01 4.01 5.24
CA VAL A 114 17.35 4.80 6.44
C VAL A 114 16.58 6.13 6.50
N ARG A 115 16.23 6.73 5.36
CA ARG A 115 15.71 8.11 5.27
C ARG A 115 14.20 8.25 5.50
N THR A 116 13.52 7.24 6.03
CA THR A 116 12.05 7.23 6.26
C THR A 116 11.20 7.67 5.05
N THR A 117 11.75 7.61 3.83
CA THR A 117 11.04 7.99 2.61
C THR A 117 10.21 6.82 2.08
N MET A 118 8.95 7.06 1.69
CA MET A 118 8.11 6.03 1.07
C MET A 118 8.45 5.75 -0.41
N PHE A 119 9.20 6.63 -1.08
CA PHE A 119 9.53 6.50 -2.52
C PHE A 119 10.97 6.05 -2.78
N CYS A 120 11.20 5.42 -3.95
CA CYS A 120 12.54 5.15 -4.49
C CYS A 120 13.15 6.42 -5.10
N GLU A 121 14.44 6.36 -5.47
CA GLU A 121 15.20 7.53 -5.93
C GLU A 121 14.62 8.12 -7.22
N ASN A 122 14.13 7.26 -8.11
CA ASN A 122 13.53 7.66 -9.37
C ASN A 122 12.16 8.33 -9.16
N CYS A 123 11.30 7.72 -8.32
CA CYS A 123 9.99 8.28 -8.01
C CYS A 123 10.08 9.56 -7.16
N ALA A 124 11.06 9.67 -6.26
CA ALA A 124 11.30 10.88 -5.49
C ALA A 124 11.70 12.05 -6.41
N LYS A 125 12.57 11.81 -7.40
CA LYS A 125 12.98 12.82 -8.38
C LYS A 125 11.82 13.28 -9.27
N SER A 126 10.89 12.39 -9.64
CA SER A 126 9.70 12.77 -10.42
C SER A 126 8.72 13.61 -9.60
N THR A 127 8.55 13.33 -8.31
CA THR A 127 7.75 14.18 -7.40
C THR A 127 8.40 15.53 -7.11
N HIS A 128 9.73 15.63 -7.15
CA HIS A 128 10.42 16.92 -6.99
C HIS A 128 10.33 17.82 -8.22
N LYS A 129 10.04 17.29 -9.42
CA LYS A 129 9.84 18.12 -10.62
C LYS A 129 8.50 18.87 -10.63
N THR A 130 7.53 18.47 -9.80
CA THR A 130 6.26 19.20 -9.62
C THR A 130 6.29 20.19 -8.46
N ASN A 131 7.34 20.16 -7.63
CA ASN A 131 7.56 21.17 -6.60
C ASN A 131 8.17 22.44 -7.23
N LYS A 132 7.33 23.22 -7.93
CA LYS A 132 7.35 24.67 -7.69
C LYS A 132 6.93 24.82 -6.24
N THR A 133 7.90 24.73 -5.35
CA THR A 133 7.72 24.97 -3.94
C THR A 133 7.14 26.37 -3.83
N GLY A 134 5.86 26.50 -3.46
CA GLY A 134 5.25 27.78 -3.11
C GLY A 134 5.85 28.40 -1.84
N THR A 135 7.15 28.23 -1.60
CA THR A 135 7.92 28.93 -0.58
C THR A 135 8.49 30.21 -1.20
N TRP A 136 8.36 31.30 -0.47
CA TRP A 136 8.83 32.66 -0.80
C TRP A 136 10.34 32.77 -1.14
N LEU A 137 11.11 31.69 -1.08
CA LEU A 137 12.54 31.63 -1.37
C LEU A 137 12.87 31.57 -2.87
N ASP A 138 11.91 31.28 -3.75
CA ASP A 138 12.14 31.15 -5.19
C ASP A 138 12.10 32.48 -5.98
N LYS A 139 12.12 33.64 -5.30
CA LYS A 139 11.90 34.97 -5.91
C LYS A 139 13.11 35.92 -5.94
N TYR A 140 14.31 35.48 -5.60
CA TYR A 140 15.53 36.28 -5.76
C TYR A 140 16.63 35.51 -6.49
#